data_AF-A0A8H7H267-F1
#
_entry.id   AF-A0A8H7H267-F1
#
_cell.length_a   1.000
_cell.length_b   1.000
_cell.length_c   1.000
_cell.angle_alpha   90.00
_cell.angle_beta   90.00
_cell.angle_gamma   90.00
#
_symmetry.space_group_name_H-M   'P 1'
#
loop_
_entity.id
_entity.type
_entity.pdbx_description
1 polymer ?
#
loop_
_entity_poly.entity_id
_entity_poly.type
_entity_poly.pdbx_seq_one_letter_code
_entity_poly.pdbx_strand_id
1 'polypeptide(L)'
;MPLPFTARQKLFRFLSTSVIVAKIAYALKISFIFIAVLFVDAVQRMLRVSAEGQQAKQAAGATDVRTETNYAAKKFYTQRNMYLTGFTLFLSLILTRTYYILLDLIHSQEQYAELKKKTEGSPPTKDQAAEIAELKKKLAASEAQSRDLETLKKQAKQQAVEYDRLATELNKATGQVSNKKSD
;
A
#
# COMPACT_ATOMS: atom_id res chain seq x y z
N MET A 1 -3.76 -1.21 -18.55
CA MET A 1 -2.86 -0.57 -19.54
C MET A 1 -1.81 0.25 -18.80
N PRO A 2 -0.52 -0.06 -18.98
CA PRO A 2 0.54 0.84 -18.53
C PRO A 2 0.42 2.17 -19.30
N LEU A 3 0.48 3.29 -18.58
CA LEU A 3 0.42 4.63 -19.18
C LEU A 3 1.60 4.83 -20.16
N PRO A 4 1.40 5.54 -21.27
CA PRO A 4 2.44 5.78 -22.27
C PRO A 4 3.68 6.40 -21.63
N PHE A 5 4.84 5.83 -21.97
CA PHE A 5 6.15 6.13 -21.38
C PHE A 5 6.44 7.63 -21.31
N THR A 6 6.10 8.36 -22.37
CA THR A 6 6.25 9.82 -22.48
C THR A 6 5.39 10.61 -21.49
N ALA A 7 4.18 10.14 -21.17
CA ALA A 7 3.31 10.78 -20.19
C ALA A 7 3.78 10.52 -18.76
N ARG A 8 4.20 9.28 -18.45
CA ARG A 8 4.82 8.95 -17.15
C ARG A 8 6.12 9.74 -16.96
N GLN A 9 6.97 9.78 -17.96
CA GLN A 9 8.23 10.52 -17.90
C GLN A 9 7.99 12.01 -17.70
N LYS A 10 7.08 12.65 -18.46
CA LYS A 10 6.80 14.10 -18.26
C LYS A 10 6.21 14.42 -16.89
N LEU A 11 5.23 13.63 -16.43
CA LEU A 11 4.60 13.83 -15.12
C LEU A 11 5.63 13.64 -13.99
N PHE A 12 6.41 12.56 -14.04
CA PHE A 12 7.38 12.26 -13.00
C PHE A 12 8.65 13.08 -13.09
N ARG A 13 9.09 13.54 -14.26
CA ARG A 13 10.22 14.47 -14.41
C ARG A 13 9.85 15.86 -13.93
N PHE A 14 8.60 16.30 -14.15
CA PHE A 14 8.07 17.52 -13.52
C PHE A 14 8.02 17.38 -11.99
N LEU A 15 7.57 16.22 -11.49
CA LEU A 15 7.63 15.93 -10.06
C LEU A 15 9.08 15.79 -9.55
N SER A 16 10.01 15.19 -10.30
CA SER A 16 11.36 14.79 -9.85
C SER A 16 12.45 15.84 -9.99
N THR A 17 12.32 16.77 -10.93
CA THR A 17 13.32 17.82 -11.17
C THR A 17 13.25 18.94 -10.12
N SER A 18 12.22 18.93 -9.26
CA SER A 18 12.01 19.97 -8.26
C SER A 18 12.50 19.53 -6.87
N VAL A 19 13.08 20.48 -6.11
CA VAL A 19 13.42 20.40 -4.67
C VAL A 19 12.26 19.84 -3.81
N ILE A 20 11.05 19.85 -4.38
CA ILE A 20 9.83 19.22 -3.89
C ILE A 20 9.99 17.71 -3.63
N VAL A 21 10.78 16.94 -4.41
CA VAL A 21 10.94 15.49 -4.15
C VAL A 21 11.56 15.20 -2.79
N ALA A 22 12.66 15.87 -2.47
CA ALA A 22 13.33 15.66 -1.19
C ALA A 22 12.37 16.00 -0.04
N LYS A 23 11.57 17.07 -0.20
CA LYS A 23 10.54 17.47 0.76
C LYS A 23 9.39 16.46 0.86
N ILE A 24 8.92 15.90 -0.26
CA ILE A 24 7.87 14.87 -0.29
C ILE A 24 8.35 13.57 0.36
N ALA A 25 9.55 13.11 0.02
CA ALA A 25 10.13 11.90 0.62
C ALA A 25 10.31 12.08 2.14
N TYR A 26 10.72 13.26 2.58
CA TYR A 26 10.84 13.59 3.99
C TYR A 26 9.46 13.64 4.68
N ALA A 27 8.46 14.28 4.06
CA ALA A 27 7.09 14.33 4.56
C ALA A 27 6.47 12.93 4.65
N LEU A 28 6.69 12.06 3.65
CA LEU A 28 6.23 10.67 3.66
C LEU A 28 6.88 9.87 4.81
N LYS A 29 8.17 10.07 5.08
CA LYS A 29 8.85 9.45 6.23
C LYS A 29 8.28 9.92 7.57
N ILE A 30 7.96 11.22 7.71
CA ILE A 30 7.32 11.75 8.92
C ILE A 30 5.92 11.14 9.08
N SER A 31 5.10 11.17 8.04
CA SER A 31 3.76 10.57 8.05
C SER A 31 3.80 9.09 8.39
N PHE A 32 4.82 8.35 7.92
CA PHE A 32 5.02 6.95 8.27
C PHE A 32 5.18 6.75 9.78
N ILE A 33 6.00 7.57 10.45
CA ILE A 33 6.20 7.51 11.91
C ILE A 33 4.88 7.77 12.64
N PHE A 34 4.12 8.80 12.22
CA PHE A 34 2.81 9.09 12.81
C PHE A 34 1.82 7.92 12.65
N ILE A 35 1.74 7.34 11.46
CA ILE A 35 0.87 6.18 11.19
C ILE A 35 1.31 4.98 12.04
N ALA A 36 2.61 4.76 12.21
CA ALA A 36 3.14 3.69 13.06
C ALA A 36 2.78 3.89 14.54
N VAL A 37 2.88 5.10 15.06
CA VAL A 37 2.46 5.41 16.43
C VAL A 37 0.94 5.21 16.60
N LEU A 38 0.13 5.68 15.64
CA LEU A 38 -1.32 5.48 15.66
C LEU A 38 -1.69 3.99 15.57
N PHE A 39 -0.93 3.20 14.82
CA PHE A 39 -1.11 1.76 14.77
C PHE A 39 -0.83 1.12 16.13
N VAL A 40 0.28 1.46 16.79
CA VAL A 40 0.58 0.93 18.13
C VAL A 40 -0.52 1.33 19.14
N ASP A 41 -1.00 2.57 19.13
CA ASP A 41 -2.14 3.00 19.95
C ASP A 41 -3.38 2.15 19.69
N ALA A 42 -3.72 1.94 18.42
CA ALA A 42 -4.90 1.16 18.03
C ALA A 42 -4.74 -0.34 18.39
N VAL A 43 -3.53 -0.92 18.35
CA VAL A 43 -3.23 -2.27 18.86
C VAL A 43 -3.47 -2.30 20.37
N GLN A 44 -2.87 -1.38 21.12
CA GLN A 44 -2.96 -1.34 22.58
C GLN A 44 -4.40 -1.19 23.04
N ARG A 45 -5.17 -0.28 22.41
CA ARG A 45 -6.59 -0.10 22.66
C ARG A 45 -7.39 -1.36 22.35
N MET A 46 -7.08 -2.04 21.25
CA MET A 46 -7.75 -3.29 20.87
C MET A 46 -7.49 -4.41 21.89
N LEU A 47 -6.24 -4.59 22.30
CA LEU A 47 -5.84 -5.60 23.28
C LEU A 47 -6.49 -5.32 24.64
N ARG A 48 -6.50 -4.06 25.08
CA ARG A 48 -7.16 -3.64 26.32
C ARG A 48 -8.65 -3.95 26.29
N VAL A 49 -9.37 -3.53 25.25
CA VAL A 49 -10.81 -3.83 25.12
C VAL A 49 -11.05 -5.34 25.10
N SER A 50 -10.22 -6.11 24.39
CA SER A 50 -10.34 -7.58 24.37
C SER A 50 -10.16 -8.22 25.74
N ALA A 51 -9.19 -7.74 26.53
CA ALA A 51 -8.93 -8.21 27.88
C ALA A 51 -10.07 -7.86 28.85
N GLU A 52 -10.60 -6.63 28.78
CA GLU A 52 -11.76 -6.18 29.58
C GLU A 52 -12.98 -7.11 29.35
N GLY A 53 -13.19 -7.56 28.11
CA GLY A 53 -14.26 -8.50 27.81
C GLY A 53 -14.03 -9.94 28.25
N GLN A 54 -12.78 -10.40 28.28
CA GLN A 54 -12.45 -11.73 28.80
C GLN A 54 -12.59 -11.80 30.32
N GLN A 55 -12.22 -10.74 31.02
CA GLN A 55 -12.44 -10.61 32.47
C GLN A 55 -13.93 -10.52 32.82
N ALA A 56 -14.71 -9.75 32.07
CA ALA A 56 -16.16 -9.67 32.27
C ALA A 56 -16.86 -11.04 32.12
N LYS A 57 -16.42 -11.87 31.16
CA LYS A 57 -16.95 -13.23 30.95
C LYS A 57 -16.53 -14.23 32.03
N GLN A 58 -15.39 -14.03 32.69
CA GLN A 58 -14.93 -14.90 33.77
C GLN A 58 -15.49 -14.50 35.14
N ALA A 59 -15.79 -13.22 35.35
CA ALA A 59 -16.26 -12.69 36.64
C ALA A 59 -17.77 -12.79 36.84
N ALA A 60 -18.58 -12.86 35.78
CA ALA A 60 -20.04 -12.85 35.89
C ALA A 60 -20.65 -14.13 35.28
N GLY A 61 -21.16 -15.02 36.13
CA GLY A 61 -22.02 -16.15 35.74
C GLY A 61 -23.43 -15.75 35.27
N ALA A 62 -23.70 -14.45 35.12
CA ALA A 62 -24.95 -13.88 34.60
C ALA A 62 -24.69 -12.46 34.06
N THR A 63 -24.32 -12.33 32.78
CA THR A 63 -24.06 -11.02 32.19
C THR A 63 -25.36 -10.33 31.77
N ASP A 64 -25.58 -9.11 32.28
CA ASP A 64 -26.63 -8.20 31.80
C ASP A 64 -26.45 -7.93 30.28
N VAL A 65 -27.51 -8.17 29.50
CA VAL A 65 -27.56 -8.01 28.03
C VAL A 65 -27.08 -6.64 27.58
N ARG A 66 -27.33 -5.61 28.41
CA ARG A 66 -26.90 -4.23 28.13
C ARG A 66 -25.38 -4.06 28.24
N THR A 67 -24.72 -4.82 29.11
CA THR A 67 -23.25 -4.80 29.27
C THR A 67 -22.57 -5.57 28.14
N GLU A 68 -23.14 -6.71 27.72
CA GLU A 68 -22.69 -7.49 26.55
C GLU A 68 -22.78 -6.67 25.25
N THR A 69 -23.88 -5.95 25.03
CA THR A 69 -24.10 -5.16 23.81
C THR A 69 -23.10 -3.98 23.70
N ASN A 70 -22.85 -3.28 24.82
CA ASN A 70 -21.87 -2.20 24.88
C ASN A 70 -20.43 -2.70 24.65
N TYR A 71 -20.10 -3.87 25.17
CA TYR A 71 -18.80 -4.50 24.94
C TYR A 71 -18.61 -4.90 23.47
N ALA A 72 -19.60 -5.55 22.87
CA ALA A 72 -19.56 -5.94 21.47
C ALA A 72 -19.32 -4.73 20.54
N ALA A 73 -20.05 -3.63 20.75
CA ALA A 73 -19.88 -2.40 19.99
C ALA A 73 -18.46 -1.82 20.11
N LYS A 74 -17.91 -1.75 21.34
CA LYS A 74 -16.54 -1.29 21.58
C LYS A 74 -15.52 -2.17 20.86
N LYS A 75 -15.68 -3.49 20.93
CA LYS A 75 -14.80 -4.46 20.26
C LYS A 75 -14.79 -4.27 18.74
N PHE A 76 -15.96 -4.14 18.11
CA PHE A 76 -16.05 -3.89 16.66
C PHE A 76 -15.39 -2.58 16.25
N TYR A 77 -15.60 -1.51 17.03
CA TYR A 77 -14.99 -0.21 16.77
C TYR A 77 -13.45 -0.29 16.80
N THR A 78 -12.88 -0.89 17.84
CA THR A 78 -11.43 -1.01 17.98
C THR A 78 -10.83 -1.98 16.95
N GLN A 79 -11.53 -3.04 16.57
CA GLN A 79 -11.08 -3.98 15.54
C GLN A 79 -10.99 -3.29 14.17
N ARG A 80 -12.04 -2.58 13.77
CA ARG A 80 -12.07 -1.85 12.49
C ARG A 80 -10.98 -0.79 12.42
N ASN A 81 -10.84 0.01 13.48
CA ASN A 81 -9.82 1.06 13.51
C ASN A 81 -8.41 0.47 13.49
N MET A 82 -8.20 -0.68 14.14
CA MET A 82 -6.93 -1.38 14.09
C MET A 82 -6.61 -1.87 12.67
N TYR A 83 -7.56 -2.50 11.99
CA TYR A 83 -7.34 -2.98 10.62
C TYR A 83 -7.14 -1.83 9.63
N LEU A 84 -7.89 -0.73 9.76
CA LEU A 84 -7.76 0.43 8.89
C LEU A 84 -6.40 1.11 9.05
N THR A 85 -5.94 1.30 10.29
CA THR A 85 -4.62 1.88 10.57
C THR A 85 -3.49 0.94 10.13
N GLY A 86 -3.63 -0.37 10.35
CA GLY A 86 -2.67 -1.38 9.90
C GLY A 86 -2.54 -1.47 8.39
N PHE A 87 -3.67 -1.42 7.65
CA PHE A 87 -3.64 -1.39 6.19
C PHE A 87 -3.01 -0.09 5.66
N THR A 88 -3.28 1.03 6.31
CA THR A 88 -2.65 2.33 5.96
C THR A 88 -1.14 2.26 6.13
N LEU A 89 -0.65 1.68 7.23
CA LEU A 89 0.77 1.44 7.47
C LEU A 89 1.38 0.54 6.38
N PHE A 90 0.72 -0.56 6.04
CA PHE A 90 1.16 -1.45 4.97
C PHE A 90 1.21 -0.76 3.60
N LEU A 91 0.16 -0.02 3.23
CA LEU A 91 0.13 0.77 2.00
C LEU A 91 1.24 1.81 1.96
N SER A 92 1.56 2.46 3.09
CA SER A 92 2.63 3.45 3.15
C SER A 92 4.01 2.85 2.86
N LEU A 93 4.26 1.59 3.27
CA LEU A 93 5.48 0.86 2.93
C LEU A 93 5.55 0.54 1.43
N ILE A 94 4.45 0.06 0.85
CA ILE A 94 4.35 -0.23 -0.58
C ILE A 94 4.55 1.04 -1.39
N LEU A 95 3.89 2.15 -1.03
CA LEU A 95 4.02 3.44 -1.70
C LEU A 95 5.47 3.94 -1.65
N THR A 96 6.12 3.82 -0.50
CA THR A 96 7.53 4.21 -0.36
C THR A 96 8.43 3.36 -1.26
N ARG A 97 8.27 2.03 -1.26
CA ARG A 97 9.07 1.12 -2.10
C ARG A 97 8.84 1.36 -3.59
N THR A 98 7.57 1.47 -4.00
CA THR A 98 7.19 1.70 -5.40
C THR A 98 7.69 3.04 -5.91
N TYR A 99 7.67 4.08 -5.06
CA TYR A 99 8.23 5.39 -5.39
C TYR A 99 9.72 5.31 -5.76
N TYR A 100 10.54 4.63 -4.95
CA TYR A 100 11.97 4.48 -5.25
C TYR A 100 12.24 3.64 -6.49
N ILE A 101 11.53 2.53 -6.68
CA ILE A 101 11.67 1.70 -7.90
C ILE A 101 11.35 2.51 -9.16
N LEU A 102 10.29 3.34 -9.10
CA LEU A 102 9.87 4.16 -10.23
C LEU A 102 10.90 5.25 -10.54
N LEU A 103 11.49 5.88 -9.52
CA LEU A 103 12.61 6.82 -9.72
C LEU A 103 13.83 6.15 -10.35
N ASP A 104 14.21 4.96 -9.87
CA ASP A 104 15.37 4.23 -10.38
C ASP A 104 15.16 3.80 -11.85
N LEU A 105 13.95 3.34 -12.20
CA LEU A 105 13.58 3.03 -13.57
C LEU A 105 13.73 4.24 -14.49
N ILE A 106 13.24 5.41 -14.07
CA ILE A 106 13.32 6.64 -14.86
C ILE A 106 14.77 7.07 -15.05
N HIS A 107 15.57 7.14 -13.98
CA HIS A 107 16.98 7.52 -14.10
C HIS A 107 17.75 6.56 -15.01
N SER A 108 17.56 5.25 -14.86
CA SER A 108 18.22 4.26 -15.71
C SER A 108 17.80 4.39 -17.19
N GLN A 109 16.54 4.75 -17.45
CA GLN A 109 16.04 4.99 -18.81
C GLN A 109 16.57 6.30 -19.42
N GLU A 110 16.71 7.37 -18.62
CA GLU A 110 17.30 8.64 -19.08
C GLU A 110 18.78 8.49 -19.44
N GLN A 111 19.56 7.84 -18.57
CA GLN A 111 20.97 7.54 -18.85
C GLN A 111 21.12 6.69 -20.12
N TYR A 112 20.30 5.65 -20.28
CA TYR A 112 20.32 4.82 -21.48
C TYR A 112 19.97 5.61 -22.75
N ALA A 113 18.99 6.51 -22.69
CA ALA A 113 18.60 7.35 -23.83
C ALA A 113 19.70 8.37 -24.19
N GLU A 114 20.37 8.97 -23.21
CA GLU A 114 21.51 9.87 -23.43
C GLU A 114 22.70 9.14 -24.04
N LEU A 115 23.08 7.99 -23.50
CA LEU A 115 24.18 7.18 -24.06
C LEU A 115 23.85 6.75 -25.50
N LYS A 116 22.61 6.30 -25.75
CA LYS A 116 22.19 5.92 -27.10
C LYS A 116 22.30 7.09 -28.08
N LYS A 117 21.86 8.30 -27.70
CA LYS A 117 22.03 9.50 -28.53
C LYS A 117 23.49 9.88 -28.75
N LYS A 118 24.35 9.74 -27.74
CA LYS A 118 25.81 9.97 -27.88
C LYS A 118 26.49 8.96 -28.81
N THR A 119 25.89 7.78 -28.97
CA THR A 119 26.40 6.69 -29.82
C THR A 119 25.72 6.66 -31.20
N GLU A 120 24.63 7.42 -31.40
CA GLU A 120 23.99 7.60 -32.71
C GLU A 120 24.92 8.43 -33.62
N GLY A 121 25.75 7.73 -34.40
CA GLY A 121 26.68 8.32 -35.37
C GLY A 121 28.16 7.97 -35.17
N SER A 122 28.53 7.20 -34.14
CA SER A 122 29.89 6.70 -33.94
C SER A 122 29.89 5.35 -33.21
N PRO A 123 30.78 4.40 -33.54
CA PRO A 123 30.83 3.13 -32.84
C PRO A 123 31.14 3.35 -31.34
N PRO A 124 30.42 2.68 -30.43
CA PRO A 124 30.65 2.83 -29.01
C PRO A 124 32.08 2.42 -28.65
N THR A 125 32.74 3.22 -27.82
CA THR A 125 34.00 2.82 -27.18
C THR A 125 33.76 1.63 -26.25
N LYS A 126 34.80 0.83 -25.94
CA LYS A 126 34.67 -0.35 -25.07
C LYS A 126 34.00 -0.04 -23.73
N ASP A 127 34.31 1.12 -23.15
CA ASP A 127 33.71 1.58 -21.89
C ASP A 127 32.21 1.89 -22.05
N GLN A 128 31.82 2.55 -23.14
CA GLN A 128 30.41 2.82 -23.47
C GLN A 128 29.63 1.53 -23.75
N ALA A 129 30.25 0.55 -24.41
CA ALA A 129 29.63 -0.74 -24.67
C ALA A 129 29.38 -1.54 -23.37
N ALA A 130 30.30 -1.47 -22.41
CA ALA A 130 30.14 -2.06 -21.08
C ALA A 130 29.02 -1.36 -20.29
N GLU A 131 28.97 -0.03 -20.32
CA GLU A 131 27.95 0.77 -19.65
C GLU A 131 26.54 0.54 -20.23
N ILE A 132 26.43 0.41 -21.55
CA ILE A 132 25.20 0.03 -22.26
C ILE A 132 24.72 -1.37 -21.83
N ALA A 133 25.64 -2.33 -21.68
CA ALA A 133 25.30 -3.68 -21.25
C ALA A 133 24.81 -3.70 -19.78
N GLU A 134 25.45 -2.95 -18.89
CA GLU A 134 25.03 -2.82 -17.50
C GLU A 134 23.66 -2.14 -17.38
N LEU A 135 23.44 -1.04 -18.11
CA LEU A 135 22.16 -0.34 -18.14
C LEU A 135 21.04 -1.23 -18.67
N LYS A 136 21.27 -2.03 -19.73
CA LYS A 136 20.28 -3.00 -20.21
C LYS A 136 19.91 -4.03 -19.14
N LYS A 137 20.89 -4.49 -18.36
CA LYS A 137 20.66 -5.45 -17.28
C LYS A 137 19.83 -4.82 -16.15
N LYS A 138 20.12 -3.57 -15.74
CA LYS A 138 19.32 -2.82 -14.76
C LYS A 138 17.89 -2.57 -15.25
N LEU A 139 17.73 -2.22 -16.52
CA LEU A 139 16.44 -1.96 -17.14
C LEU A 139 15.57 -3.23 -17.17
N ALA A 140 16.14 -4.38 -17.55
CA ALA A 140 15.44 -5.66 -17.51
C ALA A 140 15.03 -6.07 -16.08
N ALA A 141 15.89 -5.83 -15.08
CA ALA A 141 15.56 -6.06 -13.67
C ALA A 141 14.42 -5.15 -13.17
N SER A 142 14.44 -3.86 -13.53
CA SER A 142 13.40 -2.90 -13.12
C SER A 142 12.06 -3.15 -13.84
N GLU A 143 12.09 -3.61 -15.09
CA GLU A 143 10.90 -4.08 -15.81
C GLU A 143 10.31 -5.36 -15.20
N ALA A 144 11.15 -6.29 -14.72
CA ALA A 144 10.67 -7.44 -13.96
C ALA A 144 9.95 -7.01 -12.67
N GLN A 145 10.53 -6.08 -11.91
CA GLN A 145 9.89 -5.52 -10.72
C GLN A 145 8.56 -4.80 -11.05
N SER A 146 8.50 -4.08 -12.17
CA SER A 146 7.27 -3.43 -12.63
C SER A 146 6.17 -4.44 -12.96
N ARG A 147 6.52 -5.60 -13.55
CA ARG A 147 5.58 -6.70 -13.82
C ARG A 147 5.08 -7.34 -12.52
N ASP A 148 5.95 -7.51 -11.53
CA ASP A 148 5.55 -8.00 -10.21
C ASP A 148 4.55 -7.06 -9.54
N LEU A 149 4.75 -5.73 -9.68
CA LEU A 149 3.79 -4.75 -9.19
C LEU A 149 2.42 -4.84 -9.89
N GLU A 150 2.39 -5.12 -11.20
CA GLU A 150 1.13 -5.35 -11.91
C GLU A 150 0.43 -6.62 -11.42
N THR A 151 1.19 -7.69 -11.18
CA THR A 151 0.67 -8.94 -10.60
C THR A 151 0.10 -8.70 -9.20
N LEU A 152 0.84 -8.02 -8.32
CA LEU A 152 0.39 -7.65 -6.97
C LEU A 152 -0.88 -6.80 -7.03
N LYS A 153 -0.97 -5.86 -7.98
CA LYS A 153 -2.17 -5.04 -8.18
C LYS A 153 -3.37 -5.90 -8.60
N LYS A 154 -3.16 -6.88 -9.48
CA LYS A 154 -4.20 -7.82 -9.91
C LYS A 154 -4.68 -8.69 -8.75
N GLN A 155 -3.74 -9.24 -7.97
CA GLN A 155 -4.04 -10.03 -6.78
C GLN A 155 -4.80 -9.22 -5.74
N ALA A 156 -4.37 -7.99 -5.43
CA ALA A 156 -5.05 -7.10 -4.49
C ALA A 156 -6.49 -6.79 -4.94
N LYS A 157 -6.71 -6.53 -6.23
CA LYS A 157 -8.05 -6.33 -6.78
C LYS A 157 -8.93 -7.57 -6.65
N GLN A 158 -8.39 -8.73 -6.99
CA GLN A 158 -9.12 -9.99 -6.90
C GLN A 158 -9.50 -10.30 -5.44
N GLN A 159 -8.59 -10.06 -4.51
CA GLN A 159 -8.82 -10.23 -3.09
C GLN A 159 -9.90 -9.29 -2.55
N ALA A 160 -9.95 -8.03 -3.01
CA ALA A 160 -11.02 -7.10 -2.65
C ALA A 160 -12.39 -7.61 -3.13
N VAL A 161 -12.48 -8.10 -4.37
CA VAL A 161 -13.73 -8.67 -4.93
C VAL A 161 -14.20 -9.90 -4.13
N GLU A 162 -13.28 -10.81 -3.80
CA GLU A 162 -13.62 -11.99 -2.98
C GLU A 162 -14.05 -11.58 -1.56
N TYR A 163 -13.43 -10.55 -0.98
CA TYR A 163 -13.81 -10.04 0.33
C TYR A 163 -15.24 -9.47 0.31
N ASP A 164 -15.58 -8.66 -0.68
CA ASP A 164 -16.93 -8.10 -0.85
C ASP A 164 -17.98 -9.19 -1.08
N ARG A 165 -17.61 -10.23 -1.85
CA ARG A 165 -18.44 -11.40 -2.07
C ARG A 165 -18.69 -12.16 -0.77
N LEU A 166 -17.64 -12.50 -0.03
CA LEU A 166 -17.72 -13.18 1.28
C LEU A 166 -18.54 -12.37 2.29
N ALA A 167 -18.34 -11.05 2.35
CA ALA A 167 -19.14 -10.17 3.19
C ALA A 167 -20.62 -10.22 2.81
N THR A 168 -20.93 -10.22 1.50
CA THR A 168 -22.30 -10.34 1.00
C THR A 168 -22.91 -11.71 1.33
N GLU A 169 -22.16 -12.79 1.15
CA GLU A 169 -22.60 -14.16 1.49
C GLU A 169 -22.82 -14.32 3.00
N LEU A 170 -21.94 -13.80 3.84
CA LEU A 170 -22.10 -13.81 5.30
C LEU A 170 -23.32 -13.00 5.75
N ASN A 171 -23.52 -11.80 5.20
CA ASN A 171 -24.69 -10.98 5.51
C ASN A 171 -26.00 -11.68 5.12
N LYS A 172 -26.00 -12.42 4.00
CA LYS A 172 -27.14 -13.26 3.58
C LYS A 172 -27.35 -14.46 4.52
N ALA A 173 -26.29 -15.15 4.92
CA ALA A 173 -26.36 -16.35 5.76
C ALA A 173 -26.68 -16.06 7.24
N THR A 174 -26.24 -14.91 7.77
CA THR A 174 -26.48 -14.51 9.18
C THR A 174 -27.75 -13.70 9.39
N GLY A 175 -28.57 -13.51 8.34
CA GLY A 175 -29.90 -12.89 8.46
C GLY A 175 -29.90 -11.39 8.82
N GLN A 176 -28.76 -10.69 8.75
CA GLN A 176 -28.70 -9.22 8.91
C GLN A 176 -29.20 -8.48 7.67
N VAL A 177 -30.36 -8.88 7.13
CA VAL A 177 -31.10 -8.03 6.21
C VAL A 177 -31.81 -7.00 7.09
N SER A 178 -31.10 -5.94 7.48
CA SER A 178 -31.76 -4.73 8.00
C SER A 178 -32.65 -4.21 6.89
N ASN A 179 -33.95 -4.50 6.99
CA ASN A 179 -34.95 -4.02 6.09
C ASN A 179 -35.17 -2.52 6.38
N LYS A 180 -34.28 -1.65 5.88
CA LYS A 180 -34.38 -0.18 6.00
C LYS A 180 -35.57 0.43 5.23
N LYS A 181 -36.60 -0.37 4.95
CA LYS A 181 -37.81 0.04 4.23
C LYS A 181 -39.09 -0.21 5.05
N SER A 182 -38.97 -0.60 6.32
CA SER A 182 -40.10 -0.83 7.22
C SER A 182 -39.88 -0.27 8.65
N ASP A 183 -39.27 0.92 8.75
CA ASP A 183 -39.37 1.83 9.90
C ASP A 183 -39.56 3.25 9.35
#